data_AF-X1HQA5-F1
#
_entry.id   AF-X1HQA5-F1
#
_cell.length_a   1.000
_cell.length_b   1.000
_cell.length_c   1.000
_cell.angle_alpha   90.00
_cell.angle_beta   90.00
_cell.angle_gamma   90.00
#
_symmetry.space_group_name_H-M   'P 1'
#
loop_
_entity.id
_entity.type
_entity.pdbx_description
1 polymer ?
#
loop_
_entity_poly.entity_id
_entity_poly.type
_entity_poly.pdbx_seq_one_letter_code
_entity_poly.pdbx_strand_id
1 'polypeptide(L)'
;MKYTKGKFVRSDIQTNERTIILGRTGTGKSLFADTLMTYLGKKVFVVLMDVKNEYIHIPVVDFKVFYKQKRGVVRINQLKIKTKTGVFQTDDLYKITEFIASNLFKYNQKLKEAGKPLRRAMICVEELGSVCRKGGRLYDVMYNTAKIVSQGRGVEIGFIGISQRPQQVHTDFLSQADHII
;
A
#
# COMPACT_ATOMS: atom_id res chain seq x y z
N MET A 1 -2.96 20.89 9.93
CA MET A 1 -4.36 21.08 10.38
C MET A 1 -4.75 22.52 10.08
N LYS A 2 -5.78 22.77 9.26
CA LYS A 2 -6.25 24.13 8.96
C LYS A 2 -7.74 24.23 9.31
N TYR A 3 -8.05 25.10 10.27
CA TYR A 3 -9.42 25.39 10.66
C TYR A 3 -9.95 26.49 9.74
N THR A 4 -11.04 26.23 9.02
CA THR A 4 -11.73 27.25 8.22
C THR A 4 -13.23 27.11 8.43
N LYS A 5 -13.85 28.16 8.98
CA LYS A 5 -15.31 28.38 9.05
C LYS A 5 -16.16 27.17 9.48
N GLY A 6 -15.94 26.67 10.70
CA GLY A 6 -16.91 25.83 11.41
C GLY A 6 -17.23 24.45 10.80
N LYS A 7 -16.54 24.03 9.73
CA LYS A 7 -16.61 22.66 9.21
C LYS A 7 -15.30 21.96 9.52
N PHE A 8 -15.38 20.85 10.26
CA PHE A 8 -14.29 19.87 10.31
C PHE A 8 -14.14 19.24 8.93
N VAL A 9 -13.38 19.88 8.06
CA VAL A 9 -12.98 19.26 6.81
C VAL A 9 -11.80 18.35 7.12
N ARG A 10 -12.06 17.06 7.40
CA ARG A 10 -11.03 16.01 7.22
C ARG A 10 -10.79 15.85 5.70
N SER A 11 -10.23 16.87 5.06
CA SER A 11 -10.04 16.90 3.60
C SER A 11 -8.90 16.00 3.15
N ASP A 12 -7.85 15.91 3.95
CA ASP A 12 -6.58 15.38 3.50
C ASP A 12 -6.31 14.02 4.13
N ILE A 13 -6.37 12.97 3.31
CA ILE A 13 -5.72 11.70 3.62
C ILE A 13 -4.25 12.00 3.85
N GLN A 14 -3.63 11.47 4.90
CA GLN A 14 -2.18 11.51 5.04
C GLN A 14 -1.63 10.26 4.37
N THR A 15 -1.13 10.41 3.14
CA THR A 15 -0.63 9.27 2.34
C THR A 15 0.70 8.71 2.83
N ASN A 16 1.23 9.22 3.93
CA ASN A 16 2.44 8.75 4.57
C ASN A 16 2.15 8.00 5.89
N GLU A 17 0.87 7.82 6.24
CA GLU A 17 0.48 7.04 7.42
C GLU A 17 0.66 5.53 7.19
N ARG A 18 0.80 4.83 8.32
CA ARG A 18 0.77 3.38 8.38
C ARG A 18 -0.38 2.89 9.20
N THR A 19 -1.25 2.12 8.56
CA THR A 19 -2.41 1.53 9.20
C THR A 19 -2.29 0.03 9.17
N ILE A 20 -2.37 -0.62 10.32
CA ILE A 20 -2.55 -2.06 10.40
C ILE A 20 -3.98 -2.34 10.85
N ILE A 21 -4.70 -3.15 10.07
CA ILE A 21 -6.08 -3.53 10.32
C ILE A 21 -6.11 -5.02 10.67
N LEU A 22 -6.53 -5.32 11.88
CA LEU A 22 -6.49 -6.64 12.50
C LEU A 22 -7.89 -7.10 12.86
N GLY A 23 -8.19 -8.37 12.65
CA GLY A 23 -9.51 -8.89 13.02
C GLY A 23 -9.76 -10.30 12.52
N ARG A 24 -10.37 -11.13 13.37
CA ARG A 24 -10.77 -12.49 13.01
C ARG A 24 -11.88 -12.46 11.94
N THR A 25 -12.15 -13.62 11.34
CA THR A 25 -13.29 -13.76 10.42
C THR A 25 -14.59 -13.32 11.10
N GLY A 26 -15.43 -12.58 10.36
CA GLY A 26 -16.73 -12.11 10.86
C GLY A 26 -16.71 -10.80 11.65
N THR A 27 -15.55 -10.20 11.94
CA THR A 27 -15.48 -8.94 12.74
C THR A 27 -15.70 -7.67 11.91
N GLY A 28 -16.10 -7.78 10.63
CA GLY A 28 -16.27 -6.64 9.74
C GLY A 28 -14.97 -6.05 9.16
N LYS A 29 -13.80 -6.68 9.38
CA LYS A 29 -12.50 -6.24 8.86
C LYS A 29 -12.52 -5.96 7.35
N SER A 30 -13.04 -6.90 6.56
CA SER A 30 -13.07 -6.78 5.10
C SER A 30 -14.00 -5.67 4.64
N LEU A 31 -15.15 -5.47 5.31
CA LEU A 31 -16.07 -4.36 5.01
C LEU A 31 -15.43 -2.99 5.29
N PHE A 32 -14.72 -2.88 6.42
CA PHE A 32 -14.00 -1.66 6.76
C PHE A 32 -12.86 -1.39 5.77
N ALA A 33 -12.02 -2.40 5.49
CA ALA A 33 -10.94 -2.30 4.53
C ALA A 33 -11.44 -1.94 3.13
N ASP A 34 -12.55 -2.54 2.69
CA ASP A 34 -13.16 -2.27 1.40
C ASP A 34 -13.65 -0.82 1.27
N THR A 35 -14.37 -0.35 2.29
CA THR A 35 -14.83 1.05 2.38
C THR A 35 -13.64 2.01 2.34
N LEU A 36 -12.57 1.68 3.06
CA LEU A 36 -11.34 2.45 3.08
C LEU A 36 -10.66 2.48 1.71
N MET A 37 -10.46 1.33 1.06
CA MET A 37 -9.84 1.25 -0.27
C MET A 37 -10.63 2.02 -1.33
N THR A 38 -11.96 1.89 -1.31
CA THR A 38 -12.86 2.62 -2.22
C THR A 38 -12.76 4.14 -2.01
N TYR A 39 -12.68 4.59 -0.76
CA TYR A 39 -12.48 6.00 -0.43
C TYR A 39 -11.09 6.50 -0.86
N LEU A 40 -10.04 5.73 -0.55
CA LEU A 40 -8.66 6.06 -0.88
C LEU A 40 -8.44 6.13 -2.40
N GLY A 41 -8.92 5.17 -3.17
CA GLY A 41 -8.77 5.13 -4.63
C GLY A 41 -9.35 6.35 -5.35
N LYS A 42 -10.33 7.05 -4.74
CA LYS A 42 -10.89 8.30 -5.26
C LYS A 42 -10.00 9.53 -5.05
N LYS A 43 -9.02 9.44 -4.14
CA LYS A 43 -8.20 10.57 -3.68
C LYS A 43 -6.71 10.39 -3.92
N VAL A 44 -6.22 9.16 -3.87
CA VAL A 44 -4.79 8.81 -3.91
C VAL A 44 -4.57 7.60 -4.80
N PHE A 45 -3.33 7.35 -5.18
CA PHE A 45 -3.02 6.14 -5.93
C PHE A 45 -2.80 4.97 -4.98
N VAL A 46 -3.52 3.89 -5.17
CA VAL A 46 -3.46 2.70 -4.33
C VAL A 46 -2.84 1.56 -5.14
N VAL A 47 -1.82 0.94 -4.57
CA VAL A 47 -1.26 -0.32 -5.06
C VAL A 47 -1.75 -1.42 -4.12
N LEU A 48 -2.67 -2.24 -4.60
CA LEU A 48 -3.40 -3.23 -3.81
C LEU A 48 -2.91 -4.64 -4.15
N MET A 49 -2.41 -5.35 -3.14
CA MET A 49 -2.19 -6.79 -3.18
C MET A 49 -3.40 -7.47 -2.53
N ASP A 50 -4.22 -8.12 -3.35
CA ASP A 50 -5.55 -8.67 -3.01
C ASP A 50 -5.53 -10.19 -3.16
N VAL A 51 -4.82 -10.87 -2.26
CA VAL A 51 -4.50 -12.31 -2.37
C VAL A 51 -5.74 -13.21 -2.38
N LYS A 52 -6.82 -12.80 -1.72
CA LYS A 52 -8.09 -13.55 -1.66
C LYS A 52 -9.14 -13.05 -2.64
N ASN A 53 -8.84 -12.03 -3.45
CA ASN A 53 -9.79 -11.41 -4.36
C ASN A 53 -11.03 -10.86 -3.63
N GLU A 54 -10.85 -10.34 -2.40
CA GLU A 54 -11.94 -9.76 -1.60
C GLU A 54 -12.44 -8.43 -2.19
N TYR A 55 -11.60 -7.73 -2.97
CA TYR A 55 -11.89 -6.38 -3.44
C TYR A 55 -12.12 -6.29 -4.95
N ILE A 56 -12.51 -7.39 -5.61
CA ILE A 56 -12.61 -7.49 -7.08
C ILE A 56 -13.46 -6.41 -7.75
N HIS A 57 -14.49 -5.94 -7.05
CA HIS A 57 -15.45 -4.95 -7.53
C HIS A 57 -14.87 -3.53 -7.59
N ILE A 58 -13.74 -3.25 -6.92
CA ILE A 58 -13.07 -1.95 -6.99
C ILE A 58 -12.51 -1.76 -8.42
N PRO A 59 -12.87 -0.68 -9.13
CA PRO A 59 -12.36 -0.40 -10.47
C PRO A 59 -10.83 -0.21 -10.44
N VAL A 60 -10.15 -0.93 -11.34
CA VAL A 60 -8.69 -0.86 -11.46
C VAL A 60 -8.26 -0.01 -12.66
N VAL A 61 -7.12 0.66 -12.51
CA VAL A 61 -6.43 1.37 -13.59
C VAL A 61 -5.18 0.60 -14.01
N ASP A 62 -4.70 0.80 -15.25
CA ASP A 62 -3.43 0.22 -15.69
C ASP A 62 -2.26 0.85 -14.91
N PHE A 63 -1.33 0.04 -14.39
CA PHE A 63 -0.16 0.55 -13.67
C PHE A 63 0.66 1.58 -14.47
N LYS A 64 0.68 1.50 -15.80
CA LYS A 64 1.36 2.48 -16.67
C LYS A 64 0.84 3.91 -16.48
N VAL A 65 -0.40 4.07 -16.01
CA VAL A 65 -0.96 5.39 -15.75
C VAL A 65 -0.48 5.99 -14.43
N PHE A 66 0.23 5.25 -13.57
CA PHE A 66 0.74 5.74 -12.29
C PHE A 66 1.52 7.06 -12.43
N TYR A 67 2.41 7.13 -13.42
CA TYR A 67 3.23 8.33 -13.67
C TYR A 67 2.42 9.51 -14.23
N LYS A 68 1.17 9.28 -14.67
CA LYS A 68 0.30 10.28 -15.28
C LYS A 68 -0.82 10.70 -14.33
N GLN A 69 -1.60 9.73 -13.84
CA GLN A 69 -2.72 9.93 -12.92
C GLN A 69 -2.25 10.13 -11.48
N LYS A 70 -3.03 10.86 -10.69
CA LYS A 70 -2.75 11.13 -9.27
C LYS A 70 -3.52 10.20 -8.32
N ARG A 71 -4.46 9.43 -8.85
CA ARG A 71 -5.40 8.59 -8.10
C ARG A 71 -5.82 7.39 -8.91
N GLY A 72 -6.36 6.38 -8.24
CA GLY A 72 -6.82 5.13 -8.84
C GLY A 72 -6.30 3.94 -8.05
N VAL A 73 -6.78 2.75 -8.39
CA VAL A 73 -6.37 1.50 -7.76
C VAL A 73 -5.70 0.62 -8.79
N VAL A 74 -4.53 0.09 -8.48
CA VAL A 74 -3.88 -0.97 -9.25
C VAL A 74 -3.93 -2.23 -8.40
N ARG A 75 -4.51 -3.30 -8.94
CA ARG A 75 -4.46 -4.62 -8.32
C ARG A 75 -3.26 -5.40 -8.83
N ILE A 76 -2.31 -5.66 -7.94
CA ILE A 76 -1.03 -6.32 -8.26
C ILE A 76 -1.26 -7.70 -8.87
N ASN A 77 -2.22 -8.46 -8.35
CA ASN A 77 -2.53 -9.82 -8.78
C ASN A 77 -3.06 -9.89 -10.23
N GLN A 78 -3.38 -8.74 -10.83
CA GLN A 78 -3.86 -8.65 -12.22
C GLN A 78 -2.80 -8.06 -13.16
N LEU A 79 -1.62 -7.71 -12.65
CA LEU A 79 -0.58 -7.10 -13.45
C LEU A 79 0.17 -8.13 -14.31
N LYS A 80 0.36 -7.78 -15.57
CA LYS A 80 1.33 -8.41 -16.48
C LYS A 80 2.44 -7.41 -16.73
N ILE A 81 3.61 -7.58 -16.09
CA ILE A 81 4.71 -6.62 -16.21
C ILE A 81 5.62 -7.06 -17.36
N LYS A 82 5.67 -6.28 -18.44
CA LYS A 82 6.72 -6.43 -19.46
C LYS A 82 7.97 -5.65 -19.04
N THR A 83 9.09 -6.34 -18.81
CA THR A 83 10.42 -5.74 -18.63
C THR A 83 11.25 -5.88 -19.91
N LYS A 84 12.42 -5.24 -19.97
CA LYS A 84 13.39 -5.43 -21.07
C LYS A 84 13.87 -6.88 -21.22
N THR A 85 13.69 -7.69 -20.17
CA THR A 85 14.13 -9.09 -20.11
C THR A 85 12.98 -10.09 -20.31
N GLY A 86 11.75 -9.64 -20.56
CA GLY A 86 10.60 -10.52 -20.84
C GLY A 86 9.29 -10.05 -20.21
N VAL A 87 8.23 -10.88 -20.31
CA VAL A 87 6.98 -10.65 -19.59
C VAL A 87 7.02 -11.39 -18.27
N PHE A 88 7.14 -10.66 -17.16
CA PHE A 88 6.92 -11.20 -15.83
C PHE A 88 5.40 -11.24 -15.57
N GLN A 89 4.80 -12.39 -15.82
CA GLN A 89 3.73 -12.90 -14.96
C GLN A 89 4.45 -13.67 -13.87
N THR A 90 4.58 -13.09 -12.69
CA THR A 90 5.17 -13.81 -11.56
C THR A 90 4.04 -14.26 -10.68
N ASP A 91 3.92 -15.58 -10.49
CA ASP A 91 3.04 -16.22 -9.50
C ASP A 91 3.39 -15.76 -8.06
N ASP A 92 4.54 -15.10 -7.91
CA ASP A 92 5.05 -14.51 -6.68
C ASP A 92 4.65 -13.02 -6.61
N LEU A 93 3.50 -12.77 -5.99
CA LEU A 93 2.95 -11.43 -5.73
C LEU A 93 3.85 -10.57 -4.84
N TYR A 94 4.70 -11.19 -4.02
CA TYR A 94 5.63 -10.48 -3.15
C TYR A 94 6.69 -9.77 -3.99
N LYS A 95 7.28 -10.47 -4.97
CA LYS A 95 8.24 -9.85 -5.89
C LYS A 95 7.65 -8.69 -6.68
N ILE A 96 6.38 -8.77 -7.09
CA ILE A 96 5.73 -7.65 -7.77
C ILE A 96 5.57 -6.47 -6.82
N THR A 97 5.09 -6.72 -5.60
CA THR A 97 4.89 -5.68 -4.59
C THR A 97 6.20 -4.98 -4.26
N GLU A 98 7.28 -5.77 -4.10
CA GLU A 98 8.64 -5.30 -3.88
C GLU A 98 9.19 -4.46 -5.04
N PHE A 99 8.98 -4.93 -6.27
CA PHE A 99 9.38 -4.20 -7.46
C PHE A 99 8.65 -2.85 -7.55
N ILE A 100 7.35 -2.82 -7.31
CA ILE A 100 6.55 -1.60 -7.33
C ILE A 100 6.99 -0.66 -6.20
N ALA A 101 7.11 -1.18 -4.97
CA ALA A 101 7.61 -0.44 -3.82
C ALA A 101 8.95 0.26 -4.10
N SER A 102 9.92 -0.49 -4.63
CA SER A 102 11.25 0.06 -4.96
C SER A 102 11.18 1.16 -6.02
N ASN A 103 10.39 0.96 -7.08
CA ASN A 103 10.25 1.95 -8.16
C ASN A 103 9.51 3.20 -7.69
N LEU A 104 8.45 3.05 -6.88
CA LEU A 104 7.72 4.17 -6.28
C LEU A 104 8.64 5.02 -5.41
N PHE A 105 9.40 4.37 -4.52
CA PHE A 105 10.33 5.03 -3.63
C PHE A 105 11.40 5.81 -4.42
N LYS A 106 12.07 5.16 -5.38
CA LYS A 106 13.08 5.79 -6.24
C LYS A 106 12.51 6.96 -7.03
N TYR A 107 11.29 6.83 -7.55
CA TYR A 107 10.65 7.89 -8.32
C TYR A 107 10.36 9.12 -7.45
N ASN A 108 9.78 8.94 -6.27
CA ASN A 108 9.51 10.06 -5.36
C ASN A 108 10.80 10.66 -4.78
N GLN A 109 11.84 9.86 -4.55
CA GLN A 109 13.13 10.36 -4.13
C GLN A 109 13.73 11.32 -5.19
N LYS A 110 13.66 10.97 -6.47
CA LYS A 110 14.07 11.86 -7.57
C LYS A 110 13.25 13.14 -7.65
N LEU A 111 11.93 13.05 -7.42
CA LEU A 111 11.07 14.24 -7.38
C LEU A 111 11.45 15.16 -6.22
N LYS A 112 11.74 14.59 -5.05
CA LYS A 112 12.19 15.32 -3.87
C LYS A 112 13.48 16.08 -4.12
N GLU A 113 14.48 15.41 -4.68
CA GLU A 113 15.78 16.00 -5.05
C GLU A 113 15.63 17.13 -6.08
N ALA A 114 14.67 16.98 -7.01
CA ALA A 114 14.35 17.99 -8.01
C ALA A 114 13.40 19.11 -7.51
N GLY A 115 13.03 19.13 -6.23
CA GLY A 115 12.09 20.12 -5.68
C GLY A 115 10.66 20.04 -6.26
N LYS A 116 10.27 18.89 -6.82
CA LYS A 116 8.97 18.68 -7.46
C LYS A 116 7.95 18.09 -6.47
N PRO A 117 6.63 18.33 -6.68
CA PRO A 117 5.59 17.70 -5.89
C PRO A 117 5.68 16.17 -5.93
N LEU A 118 5.64 15.53 -4.76
CA LEU A 118 5.73 14.08 -4.63
C LEU A 118 4.43 13.38 -5.07
N ARG A 119 4.53 12.11 -5.46
CA ARG A 119 3.35 11.30 -5.75
C ARG A 119 2.84 10.65 -4.48
N ARG A 120 1.63 11.02 -4.11
CA ARG A 120 0.89 10.44 -3.00
C ARG A 120 0.39 9.05 -3.35
N ALA A 121 0.98 8.03 -2.73
CA ALA A 121 0.64 6.63 -2.98
C ALA A 121 0.48 5.85 -1.67
N MET A 122 -0.36 4.80 -1.70
CA MET A 122 -0.48 3.84 -0.61
C MET A 122 -0.28 2.43 -1.13
N ILE A 123 0.56 1.66 -0.44
CA ILE A 123 0.68 0.22 -0.66
C ILE A 123 -0.22 -0.49 0.33
N CYS A 124 -1.15 -1.29 -0.18
CA CYS A 124 -2.13 -2.01 0.61
C CYS A 124 -1.90 -3.51 0.42
N VAL A 125 -1.65 -4.23 1.52
CA VAL A 125 -1.37 -5.67 1.53
C VAL A 125 -2.47 -6.38 2.29
N GLU A 126 -3.31 -7.10 1.56
CA GLU A 126 -4.28 -8.03 2.14
C GLU A 126 -3.59 -9.30 2.63
N GLU A 127 -4.09 -9.83 3.75
CA GLU A 127 -3.52 -10.94 4.50
C GLU A 127 -2.01 -10.78 4.76
N LEU A 128 -1.62 -9.66 5.35
CA LEU A 128 -0.23 -9.31 5.72
C LEU A 128 0.47 -10.43 6.50
N GLY A 129 -0.24 -11.18 7.34
CA GLY A 129 0.34 -12.32 8.07
C GLY A 129 0.80 -13.47 7.17
N SER A 130 0.20 -13.64 5.98
CA SER A 130 0.67 -14.61 4.98
C SER A 130 1.93 -14.13 4.28
N VAL A 131 2.07 -12.81 4.13
CA VAL A 131 3.11 -12.13 3.37
C VAL A 131 4.37 -11.89 4.22
N CYS A 132 4.18 -11.46 5.46
CA CYS A 132 5.23 -11.07 6.39
C CYS A 132 5.11 -11.89 7.67
N ARG A 133 5.39 -13.20 7.58
CA ARG A 133 5.31 -14.11 8.72
C ARG A 133 6.34 -13.76 9.79
N LYS A 134 5.88 -13.73 11.04
CA LYS A 134 6.72 -13.65 12.23
C LYS A 134 7.78 -14.76 12.21
N GLY A 135 9.05 -14.41 12.41
CA GLY A 135 10.18 -15.34 12.46
C GLY A 135 11.02 -15.45 11.17
N GLY A 136 10.55 -14.93 10.03
CA GLY A 136 11.41 -14.70 8.86
C GLY A 136 12.21 -13.42 9.02
N ARG A 137 13.39 -13.30 8.40
CA ARG A 137 14.05 -11.99 8.31
C ARG A 137 13.17 -11.11 7.42
N LEU A 138 12.78 -9.94 7.93
CA LEU A 138 12.01 -8.93 7.18
C LEU A 138 12.63 -8.64 5.79
N TYR A 139 13.96 -8.66 5.75
CA TYR A 139 14.80 -8.42 4.57
C TYR A 139 14.72 -9.55 3.52
N ASP A 140 14.32 -10.77 3.92
CA ASP A 140 14.26 -11.94 3.03
C ASP A 140 12.90 -12.04 2.30
N VAL A 141 11.86 -11.36 2.79
CA VAL A 141 10.48 -11.53 2.27
C VAL A 141 9.92 -10.24 1.65
N MET A 142 10.22 -9.06 2.21
CA MET A 142 9.75 -7.78 1.67
C MET A 142 10.65 -6.57 2.02
N TYR A 143 11.90 -6.59 1.56
CA TYR A 143 12.89 -5.54 1.88
C TYR A 143 12.45 -4.10 1.53
N ASN A 144 11.91 -3.86 0.34
CA ASN A 144 11.51 -2.54 -0.11
C ASN A 144 10.17 -2.12 0.49
N THR A 145 9.27 -3.07 0.80
CA THR A 145 8.06 -2.76 1.55
C THR A 145 8.41 -2.40 2.99
N ALA A 146 9.40 -3.06 3.60
CA ALA A 146 9.97 -2.67 4.88
C ALA A 146 10.65 -1.29 4.84
N LYS A 147 11.35 -0.96 3.74
CA LYS A 147 11.84 0.40 3.49
C LYS A 147 10.71 1.40 3.35
N ILE A 148 9.62 1.03 2.68
CA ILE A 148 8.44 1.87 2.66
C ILE A 148 7.93 2.03 4.06
N VAL A 149 7.88 0.98 4.89
CA VAL A 149 7.46 0.94 6.31
C VAL A 149 8.36 1.77 7.26
N SER A 150 9.61 1.98 6.93
CA SER A 150 10.51 2.81 7.77
C SER A 150 10.69 4.23 7.23
N GLN A 151 10.77 4.38 5.90
CA GLN A 151 11.25 5.61 5.24
C GLN A 151 10.21 6.23 4.29
N GLY A 152 9.13 5.53 3.97
CA GLY A 152 8.08 5.98 3.03
C GLY A 152 7.47 7.33 3.38
N ARG A 153 7.46 7.71 4.68
CA ARG A 153 6.98 9.03 5.13
C ARG A 153 7.73 10.18 4.47
N GLY A 154 9.05 10.05 4.33
CA GLY A 154 9.90 11.08 3.74
C GLY A 154 9.73 11.26 2.23
N VAL A 155 8.94 10.38 1.59
CA VAL A 155 8.67 10.36 0.15
C VAL A 155 7.17 10.22 -0.16
N GLU A 156 6.26 10.53 0.78
CA GLU A 156 4.79 10.47 0.61
C GLU A 156 4.21 9.11 0.16
N ILE A 157 4.81 8.01 0.63
CA ILE A 157 4.31 6.65 0.40
C ILE A 157 3.90 6.00 1.73
N GLY A 158 2.64 5.60 1.79
CA GLY A 158 2.00 5.04 2.97
C GLY A 158 1.79 3.55 2.84
N PHE A 159 1.35 2.95 3.94
CA PHE A 159 1.19 1.50 4.01
C PHE A 159 -0.09 1.12 4.75
N ILE A 160 -0.84 0.17 4.19
CA ILE A 160 -1.98 -0.45 4.86
C ILE A 160 -1.77 -1.96 4.87
N GLY A 161 -1.64 -2.53 6.06
CA GLY A 161 -1.53 -3.96 6.27
C GLY A 161 -2.82 -4.52 6.84
N ILE A 162 -3.42 -5.52 6.20
CA ILE A 162 -4.67 -6.13 6.67
C ILE A 162 -4.37 -7.58 7.02
N SER A 163 -4.73 -8.05 8.23
CA SER A 163 -4.46 -9.44 8.62
C SER A 163 -5.60 -10.06 9.41
N GLN A 164 -5.91 -11.33 9.13
CA GLN A 164 -6.83 -12.12 9.95
C GLN A 164 -6.13 -12.77 11.16
N ARG A 165 -4.80 -12.86 11.11
CA ARG A 165 -3.97 -13.55 12.10
C ARG A 165 -2.93 -12.57 12.64
N PRO A 166 -3.30 -11.71 13.62
CA PRO A 166 -2.40 -10.71 14.21
C PRO A 166 -1.07 -11.29 14.67
N GLN A 167 -1.10 -12.48 15.28
CA GLN A 167 0.07 -13.19 15.80
C GLN A 167 1.09 -13.59 14.72
N GLN A 168 0.68 -13.64 13.45
CA GLN A 168 1.54 -13.97 12.32
C GLN A 168 2.20 -12.73 11.71
N VAL A 169 1.73 -11.51 12.03
CA VAL A 169 2.29 -10.28 11.50
C VAL A 169 3.66 -10.00 12.12
N HIS A 170 4.66 -9.72 11.29
CA HIS A 170 5.99 -9.34 11.75
C HIS A 170 5.95 -8.05 12.61
N THR A 171 6.68 -8.05 13.71
CA THR A 171 6.64 -7.00 14.75
C THR A 171 6.98 -5.62 14.24
N ASP A 172 7.90 -5.51 13.26
CA ASP A 172 8.28 -4.21 12.68
C ASP A 172 7.12 -3.49 11.98
N PHE A 173 6.17 -4.21 11.39
CA PHE A 173 4.98 -3.57 10.83
C PHE A 173 4.07 -3.02 11.91
N LEU A 174 3.99 -3.71 13.06
CA LEU A 174 3.20 -3.26 14.21
C LEU A 174 3.86 -2.09 14.91
N SER A 175 5.20 -2.11 15.09
CA SER A 175 5.93 -1.06 15.79
C SER A 175 6.04 0.25 14.99
N GLN A 176 5.98 0.16 13.66
CA GLN A 176 6.00 1.32 12.77
C GLN A 176 4.58 1.79 12.38
N ALA A 177 3.53 1.16 12.91
CA ALA A 177 2.15 1.55 12.63
C ALA A 177 1.82 2.87 13.32
N ASP A 178 1.29 3.83 12.56
CA ASP A 178 0.68 5.04 13.13
C ASP A 178 -0.68 4.72 13.74
N HIS A 179 -1.37 3.75 13.15
CA HIS A 179 -2.70 3.30 13.54
C HIS A 179 -2.78 1.77 13.54
N ILE A 180 -3.30 1.21 14.62
CA ILE A 180 -3.71 -0.20 14.70
C ILE A 180 -5.21 -0.20 14.96
N ILE A 181 -5.95 -0.82 14.07
CA ILE A 181 -7.43 -0.91 14.06
C ILE A 181 -7.81 -2.38 14.23
#